data_AF-A0A2C5X277-F1
#
_entry.id   AF-A0A2C5X277-F1
#
_cell.length_a   1.000
_cell.length_b   1.000
_cell.length_c   1.000
_cell.angle_alpha   90.00
_cell.angle_beta   90.00
_cell.angle_gamma   90.00
#
_symmetry.space_group_name_H-M   'P 1'
#
loop_
_entity.id
_entity.type
_entity.pdbx_description
1 polymer ?
#
loop_
_entity_poly.entity_id
_entity_poly.type
_entity_poly.pdbx_seq_one_letter_code
_entity_poly.pdbx_strand_id
1 'polypeptide(L)'
;MSQRNRSGRGSARNNGASHGEEVSLWELCREKINESITLVNEDNANLDKILALDSQAAEELRKDSQPAYRTLAKMEDLCRTGVKAEDTASAQIKSLIEQLTILRGVQSAKEQAATSDEKPTSLGPTSRAGASRTRDREREREQREREREREQERKRDRDHEREREKERERDRTERAEREKEREKDRDKDRSTPVPTALSASATGGNTTVAAGSSLYDFEGGTESPVPSPVGGPTSRRAERAERNSQRDSIPPVEDDRTPGPSDKGSGTPSAHGGAGSGSGVRAKPHVFAKGDAVAFKPKTAPGESPSDWILGEVKAVLGEGKSRRYKVLDVEPEPEDASSQKEYRSSASSMIPITAEAGVKSLPDWEPGKKVLAMYPQTTTFYSAEVISTAEGGKVNLRFDGENDYTTMQQVERRFVIDFRA
;
A
#
# COMPACT_ATOMS: atom_id res chain seq x y z
N MET A 1 63.50 4.82 -35.75
CA MET A 1 63.04 5.74 -34.68
C MET A 1 61.52 5.85 -34.79
N SER A 2 60.80 5.29 -33.82
CA SER A 2 59.34 5.27 -33.79
C SER A 2 58.82 6.61 -33.27
N GLN A 3 58.21 7.42 -34.13
CA GLN A 3 57.49 8.64 -33.70
C GLN A 3 56.03 8.30 -33.43
N ARG A 4 55.63 8.55 -32.18
CA ARG A 4 54.33 8.26 -31.60
C ARG A 4 53.27 9.23 -32.14
N ASN A 5 52.21 8.65 -32.68
CA ASN A 5 50.94 9.30 -32.95
C ASN A 5 50.32 9.80 -31.63
N ARG A 6 50.17 11.11 -31.43
CA ARG A 6 49.30 11.69 -30.40
C ARG A 6 48.11 12.33 -31.09
N SER A 7 47.06 11.54 -31.29
CA SER A 7 45.73 12.04 -31.58
C SER A 7 45.22 12.80 -30.34
N GLY A 8 45.11 14.12 -30.47
CA GLY A 8 44.39 14.95 -29.54
C GLY A 8 42.93 14.49 -29.49
N ARG A 9 42.53 13.97 -28.33
CA ARG A 9 41.16 13.56 -28.05
C ARG A 9 40.31 14.82 -28.03
N GLY A 10 39.51 15.02 -29.08
CA GLY A 10 38.53 16.09 -29.16
C GLY A 10 37.59 16.01 -27.96
N SER A 11 37.65 17.05 -27.12
CA SER A 11 36.67 17.32 -26.07
C SER A 11 35.38 17.76 -26.75
N ALA A 12 34.51 16.80 -27.08
CA ALA A 12 33.15 17.06 -27.55
C ALA A 12 32.32 17.62 -26.38
N ARG A 13 32.36 18.95 -26.21
CA ARG A 13 31.36 19.71 -25.47
C ARG A 13 30.12 19.82 -26.35
N ASN A 14 29.27 18.79 -26.35
CA ASN A 14 27.95 18.84 -26.98
C ASN A 14 26.86 18.77 -25.91
N ASN A 15 26.76 19.81 -25.07
CA ASN A 15 25.69 19.92 -24.05
C ASN A 15 24.72 21.08 -24.33
N GLY A 16 24.79 21.67 -25.53
CA GLY A 16 23.92 22.79 -25.93
C GLY A 16 22.64 22.39 -26.66
N ALA A 17 22.52 21.13 -27.10
CA ALA A 17 21.40 20.67 -27.95
C ALA A 17 20.22 20.07 -27.17
N SER A 18 20.42 19.62 -25.93
CA SER A 18 19.40 18.86 -25.18
C SER A 18 18.24 19.70 -24.66
N HIS A 19 18.41 21.01 -24.46
CA HIS A 19 17.36 21.83 -23.85
C HIS A 19 16.16 22.07 -24.77
N GLY A 20 16.36 22.13 -26.09
CA GLY A 20 15.27 22.34 -27.05
C GLY A 20 14.42 21.10 -27.31
N GLU A 21 15.02 19.91 -27.22
CA GLU A 21 14.34 18.63 -27.42
C GLU A 21 13.33 18.36 -26.28
N GLU A 22 13.69 18.70 -25.04
CA GLU A 22 12.82 18.60 -23.86
C GLU A 22 11.55 19.47 -24.01
N VAL A 23 11.73 20.73 -24.42
CA VAL A 23 10.61 21.66 -24.65
C VAL A 23 9.71 21.19 -25.79
N SER A 24 10.32 20.65 -26.87
CA SER A 24 9.55 20.13 -28.01
C SER A 24 8.73 18.88 -27.62
N LEU A 25 9.31 17.98 -26.81
CA LEU A 25 8.61 16.82 -26.27
C LEU A 25 7.46 17.24 -25.35
N TRP A 26 7.67 18.27 -24.53
CA TRP A 26 6.62 18.81 -23.66
C TRP A 26 5.44 19.39 -24.46
N GLU A 27 5.70 20.22 -25.47
CA GLU A 27 4.62 20.77 -26.30
C GLU A 27 3.86 19.67 -27.05
N LEU A 28 4.56 18.64 -27.55
CA LEU A 28 3.91 17.47 -28.15
C LEU A 28 3.03 16.72 -27.14
N CYS A 29 3.49 16.52 -25.90
CA CYS A 29 2.68 15.89 -24.86
C CYS A 29 1.43 16.72 -24.55
N ARG A 30 1.56 18.05 -24.50
CA ARG A 30 0.44 18.96 -24.26
C ARG A 30 -0.61 18.89 -25.37
N GLU A 31 -0.19 18.84 -26.63
CA GLU A 31 -1.10 18.65 -27.77
C GLU A 31 -1.86 17.33 -27.66
N LYS A 32 -1.14 16.23 -27.43
CA LYS A 32 -1.72 14.89 -27.25
C LYS A 32 -2.67 14.77 -26.06
N ILE A 33 -2.43 15.52 -24.97
CA ILE A 33 -3.37 15.60 -23.84
C ILE A 33 -4.70 16.19 -24.31
N ASN A 34 -4.67 17.29 -25.06
CA ASN A 34 -5.89 17.93 -25.57
C ASN A 34 -6.63 17.02 -26.57
N GLU A 35 -5.90 16.31 -27.43
CA GLU A 35 -6.48 15.32 -28.34
C GLU A 35 -7.16 14.18 -27.56
N SER A 36 -6.50 13.65 -26.53
CA SER A 36 -7.04 12.58 -25.69
C SER A 36 -8.31 13.03 -24.95
N ILE A 37 -8.32 14.25 -24.41
CA ILE A 37 -9.50 14.84 -23.77
C ILE A 37 -10.66 14.97 -24.77
N THR A 38 -10.36 15.39 -26.01
CA THR A 38 -11.37 15.52 -27.07
C THR A 38 -11.98 14.17 -27.40
N LEU A 39 -11.17 13.12 -27.57
CA LEU A 39 -11.66 11.76 -27.84
C LEU A 39 -12.53 11.22 -26.70
N VAL A 40 -12.12 11.42 -25.45
CA VAL A 40 -12.91 10.98 -24.29
C VAL A 40 -14.24 11.73 -24.21
N ASN A 41 -14.26 13.04 -24.51
CA ASN A 41 -15.49 13.82 -24.55
C ASN A 41 -16.42 13.36 -25.68
N GLU A 42 -15.88 12.99 -26.84
CA GLU A 42 -16.65 12.42 -27.96
C GLU A 42 -17.24 11.06 -27.60
N ASP A 43 -16.51 10.21 -26.88
CA ASP A 43 -17.01 8.92 -26.39
C ASP A 43 -18.09 9.09 -25.31
N ASN A 44 -17.94 10.04 -24.40
CA ASN A 44 -19.00 10.40 -23.45
C ASN A 44 -20.28 10.85 -24.17
N ALA A 45 -20.15 11.67 -25.23
CA ALA A 45 -21.30 12.05 -26.05
C ALA A 45 -21.89 10.87 -26.85
N ASN A 46 -21.10 9.84 -27.15
CA ASN A 46 -21.58 8.58 -27.73
C ASN A 46 -22.39 7.77 -26.71
N LEU A 47 -21.91 7.67 -25.45
CA LEU A 47 -22.62 7.04 -24.35
C LEU A 47 -23.99 7.69 -24.09
N ASP A 48 -24.06 9.02 -24.11
CA ASP A 48 -25.34 9.74 -23.97
C ASP A 48 -26.35 9.36 -25.06
N LYS A 49 -25.89 9.15 -26.30
CA LYS A 49 -26.74 8.68 -27.41
C LYS A 49 -27.22 7.25 -27.19
N ILE A 50 -26.37 6.36 -26.65
CA ILE A 50 -26.74 4.99 -26.32
C ILE A 50 -27.83 4.99 -25.25
N LEU A 51 -27.67 5.79 -24.19
CA LEU A 51 -28.68 5.93 -23.12
C LEU A 51 -30.00 6.49 -23.66
N ALA A 52 -29.95 7.47 -24.57
CA ALA A 52 -31.15 7.99 -25.21
C ALA A 52 -31.86 6.93 -26.06
N LEU A 53 -31.13 6.12 -26.82
CA LEU A 53 -31.71 5.02 -27.60
C LEU A 53 -32.24 3.90 -26.70
N ASP A 54 -31.62 3.61 -25.56
CA ASP A 54 -32.11 2.63 -24.58
C ASP A 54 -33.49 3.06 -24.04
N SER A 55 -33.62 4.34 -23.66
CA SER A 55 -34.90 4.91 -23.25
C SER A 55 -35.95 4.83 -24.36
N GLN A 56 -35.57 5.09 -25.62
CA GLN A 56 -36.47 4.96 -26.77
C GLN A 56 -36.91 3.50 -26.99
N ALA A 57 -35.99 2.55 -26.90
CA ALA A 57 -36.30 1.12 -27.04
C ALA A 57 -37.27 0.65 -25.95
N ALA A 58 -37.11 1.13 -24.72
CA ALA A 58 -38.03 0.84 -23.62
C ALA A 58 -39.44 1.40 -23.87
N GLU A 59 -39.57 2.59 -24.47
CA GLU A 59 -40.86 3.15 -24.86
C GLU A 59 -41.52 2.42 -26.03
N GLU A 60 -40.75 2.06 -27.06
CA GLU A 60 -41.24 1.31 -28.22
C GLU A 60 -41.80 -0.05 -27.80
N LEU A 61 -41.10 -0.74 -26.89
CA LEU A 61 -41.55 -2.01 -26.33
C LEU A 61 -42.88 -1.88 -25.55
N ARG A 62 -43.08 -0.76 -24.84
CA ARG A 62 -44.33 -0.47 -24.12
C ARG A 62 -45.50 -0.15 -25.05
N LYS A 63 -45.25 0.43 -26.22
CA LYS A 63 -46.30 0.89 -27.16
C LYS A 63 -46.79 -0.21 -28.10
N ASP A 64 -45.88 -0.91 -28.77
CA ASP A 64 -46.24 -1.83 -29.87
C ASP A 64 -46.14 -3.32 -29.52
N SER A 65 -45.70 -3.68 -28.30
CA SER A 65 -45.41 -5.07 -27.87
C SER A 65 -44.46 -5.85 -28.81
N GLN A 66 -43.88 -5.17 -29.79
CA GLN A 66 -42.90 -5.66 -30.74
C GLN A 66 -41.49 -5.24 -30.29
N PRO A 67 -40.46 -6.06 -30.54
CA PRO A 67 -39.09 -5.72 -30.18
C PRO A 67 -38.63 -4.49 -30.97
N ALA A 68 -37.96 -3.56 -30.27
CA ALA A 68 -37.40 -2.30 -30.78
C ALA A 68 -36.21 -2.51 -31.74
N TYR A 69 -36.36 -3.36 -32.76
CA TYR A 69 -35.28 -3.91 -33.57
C TYR A 69 -34.39 -2.85 -34.22
N ARG A 70 -34.98 -1.80 -34.80
CA ARG A 70 -34.21 -0.71 -35.44
C ARG A 70 -33.42 0.13 -34.43
N THR A 71 -33.98 0.32 -33.24
CA THR A 71 -33.37 1.09 -32.16
C THR A 71 -32.22 0.30 -31.56
N LEU A 72 -32.41 -0.99 -31.31
CA LEU A 72 -31.37 -1.91 -30.86
C LEU A 72 -30.22 -2.04 -31.86
N ALA A 73 -30.51 -2.10 -33.17
CA ALA A 73 -29.46 -2.14 -34.20
C ALA A 73 -28.59 -0.87 -34.18
N LYS A 74 -29.19 0.31 -34.00
CA LYS A 74 -28.44 1.57 -33.85
C LYS A 74 -27.61 1.59 -32.57
N MET A 75 -28.13 1.06 -31.47
CA MET A 75 -27.37 0.92 -30.22
C MET A 75 -26.16 0.02 -30.42
N GLU A 76 -26.32 -1.12 -31.10
CA GLU A 76 -25.20 -2.02 -31.40
C GLU A 76 -24.11 -1.34 -32.23
N ASP A 77 -24.49 -0.57 -33.25
CA ASP A 77 -23.54 0.21 -34.04
C ASP A 77 -22.78 1.24 -33.18
N LEU A 78 -23.49 1.97 -32.31
CA LEU A 78 -22.86 2.95 -31.39
C LEU A 78 -21.95 2.28 -30.35
N CYS A 79 -22.31 1.10 -29.85
CA CYS A 79 -21.45 0.33 -28.95
C CYS A 79 -20.17 -0.11 -29.67
N ARG A 80 -20.27 -0.59 -30.91
CA ARG A 80 -19.09 -0.99 -31.70
C ARG A 80 -18.19 0.21 -32.04
N THR A 81 -18.77 1.37 -32.34
CA THR A 81 -17.97 2.58 -32.56
C THR A 81 -17.35 3.11 -31.27
N GLY A 82 -18.07 3.03 -30.15
CA GLY A 82 -17.58 3.40 -28.82
C GLY A 82 -16.36 2.58 -28.42
N VAL A 83 -16.45 1.24 -28.51
CA VAL A 83 -15.32 0.34 -28.20
C VAL A 83 -14.08 0.68 -29.05
N LYS A 84 -14.25 0.99 -30.35
CA LYS A 84 -13.12 1.39 -31.21
C LYS A 84 -12.52 2.74 -30.81
N ALA A 85 -13.36 3.69 -30.44
CA ALA A 85 -12.93 5.01 -29.98
C ALA A 85 -12.19 4.89 -28.64
N GLU A 86 -12.72 4.10 -27.71
CA GLU A 86 -12.12 3.80 -26.41
C GLU A 86 -10.77 3.08 -26.55
N ASP A 87 -10.66 2.08 -27.42
CA ASP A 87 -9.40 1.39 -27.71
C ASP A 87 -8.34 2.37 -28.25
N THR A 88 -8.76 3.30 -29.11
CA THR A 88 -7.90 4.34 -29.68
C THR A 88 -7.44 5.32 -28.59
N ALA A 89 -8.37 5.81 -27.76
CA ALA A 89 -8.06 6.70 -26.64
C ALA A 89 -7.13 6.02 -25.62
N SER A 90 -7.39 4.76 -25.28
CA SER A 90 -6.55 3.95 -24.38
C SER A 90 -5.12 3.81 -24.92
N ALA A 91 -4.97 3.54 -26.22
CA ALA A 91 -3.66 3.46 -26.86
C ALA A 91 -2.91 4.81 -26.82
N GLN A 92 -3.61 5.93 -27.10
CA GLN A 92 -3.03 7.27 -27.04
C GLN A 92 -2.59 7.65 -25.62
N ILE A 93 -3.43 7.38 -24.61
CA ILE A 93 -3.14 7.66 -23.20
C ILE A 93 -1.92 6.85 -22.73
N LYS A 94 -1.82 5.56 -23.09
CA LYS A 94 -0.64 4.73 -22.77
C LYS A 94 0.63 5.31 -23.40
N SER A 95 0.58 5.69 -24.68
CA SER A 95 1.71 6.34 -25.36
C SER A 95 2.10 7.67 -24.70
N LEU A 96 1.11 8.48 -24.28
CA LEU A 96 1.35 9.73 -23.56
C LEU A 96 2.03 9.49 -22.21
N ILE A 97 1.59 8.49 -21.45
CA ILE A 97 2.20 8.13 -20.15
C ILE A 97 3.67 7.75 -20.35
N GLU A 98 4.00 6.97 -21.39
CA GLU A 98 5.39 6.64 -21.73
C GLU A 98 6.20 7.90 -22.04
N GLN A 99 5.67 8.81 -22.87
CA GLN A 99 6.35 10.06 -23.22
C GLN A 99 6.60 10.97 -22.01
N LEU A 100 5.61 11.13 -21.12
CA LEU A 100 5.74 11.89 -19.89
C LEU A 100 6.72 11.24 -18.91
N THR A 101 6.78 9.91 -18.86
CA THR A 101 7.75 9.17 -18.05
C THR A 101 9.18 9.41 -18.53
N ILE A 102 9.40 9.42 -19.84
CA ILE A 102 10.69 9.76 -20.44
C ILE A 102 11.06 11.21 -20.10
N LEU A 103 10.13 12.15 -20.28
CA LEU A 103 10.37 13.57 -19.99
C LEU A 103 10.76 13.79 -18.52
N ARG A 104 10.06 13.13 -17.59
CA ARG A 104 10.40 13.14 -16.16
C ARG A 104 11.80 12.58 -15.90
N GLY A 105 12.19 11.51 -16.60
CA GLY A 105 13.53 10.93 -16.52
C GLY A 105 14.62 11.91 -16.99
N VAL A 106 14.40 12.59 -18.12
CA VAL A 106 15.31 13.61 -18.67
C VAL A 106 15.45 14.78 -17.68
N GLN A 107 14.34 15.25 -17.12
CA GLN A 107 14.35 16.35 -16.15
C GLN A 107 15.10 15.97 -14.86
N SER A 108 14.90 14.76 -14.34
CA SER A 108 15.63 14.24 -13.17
C SER A 108 17.13 14.11 -13.45
N ALA A 109 17.53 13.64 -14.63
CA ALA A 109 18.94 13.56 -15.03
C ALA A 109 19.58 14.96 -15.13
N LYS A 110 18.82 15.95 -15.63
CA LYS A 110 19.25 17.34 -15.74
C LYS A 110 19.44 18.00 -14.37
N GLU A 111 18.53 17.76 -13.43
CA GLU A 111 18.66 18.23 -12.03
C GLU A 111 19.89 17.60 -11.35
N GLN A 112 20.11 16.30 -11.54
CA GLN A 112 21.31 15.62 -11.03
C GLN A 112 22.60 16.18 -11.66
N ALA A 113 22.60 16.46 -12.96
CA ALA A 113 23.74 17.08 -13.64
C ALA A 113 24.01 18.52 -13.13
N ALA A 114 22.97 19.34 -12.95
CA ALA A 114 23.09 20.70 -12.44
C ALA A 114 23.66 20.74 -11.01
N THR A 115 23.27 19.80 -10.14
CA THR A 115 23.83 19.71 -8.78
C THR A 115 25.29 19.24 -8.74
N SER A 116 25.77 18.59 -9.81
CA SER A 116 27.15 18.08 -9.90
C SER A 116 28.17 19.11 -10.41
N ASP A 117 27.72 20.11 -11.18
CA ASP A 117 28.55 21.21 -11.72
C ASP A 117 28.78 22.36 -10.70
N GLU A 118 28.01 22.41 -9.60
CA GLU A 118 28.11 23.39 -8.52
C GLU A 118 29.27 23.13 -7.52
N LYS A 119 30.30 22.36 -7.89
CA LYS A 119 31.47 22.11 -7.00
C LYS A 119 32.57 23.15 -7.28
N PRO A 120 32.80 24.15 -6.41
CA PRO A 120 33.82 25.17 -6.69
C PRO A 120 35.22 24.55 -6.54
N THR A 121 36.00 24.65 -7.62
CA THR A 121 37.45 24.51 -7.61
C THR A 121 38.06 25.66 -6.81
N SER A 122 38.20 25.48 -5.49
CA SER A 122 39.05 26.36 -4.67
C SER A 122 40.30 25.61 -4.22
N LEU A 123 41.43 26.03 -4.80
CA LEU A 123 42.77 25.78 -4.29
C LEU A 123 43.01 26.73 -3.10
N GLY A 124 43.35 26.19 -1.93
CA GLY A 124 43.83 26.97 -0.78
C GLY A 124 43.87 26.14 0.51
N PRO A 125 45.01 26.08 1.23
CA PRO A 125 45.18 25.17 2.36
C PRO A 125 44.64 25.81 3.66
N THR A 126 43.88 25.04 4.46
CA THR A 126 43.95 24.98 5.93
C THR A 126 42.71 24.27 6.54
N SER A 127 42.93 23.68 7.71
CA SER A 127 41.99 22.99 8.62
C SER A 127 41.70 21.49 8.35
N ARG A 128 42.61 20.66 8.88
CA ARG A 128 42.69 19.20 8.76
C ARG A 128 41.83 18.44 9.78
N ALA A 129 40.67 18.97 10.18
CA ALA A 129 39.80 18.34 11.20
C ALA A 129 38.35 18.08 10.75
N GLY A 130 37.84 18.75 9.71
CA GLY A 130 36.47 18.57 9.22
C GLY A 130 36.29 17.48 8.14
N ALA A 131 37.36 17.14 7.42
CA ALA A 131 37.27 16.30 6.21
C ALA A 131 37.20 14.78 6.46
N SER A 132 37.53 14.30 7.67
CA SER A 132 37.44 12.87 8.00
C SER A 132 35.99 12.43 8.19
N ARG A 133 35.20 13.23 8.92
CA ARG A 133 33.81 12.89 9.27
C ARG A 133 32.85 12.91 8.08
N THR A 134 33.17 13.63 7.01
CA THR A 134 32.37 13.66 5.78
C THR A 134 32.69 12.47 4.87
N ARG A 135 33.97 12.11 4.71
CA ARG A 135 34.37 10.89 3.97
C ARG A 135 33.93 9.60 4.65
N ASP A 136 33.93 9.56 5.98
CA ASP A 136 33.46 8.38 6.72
C ASP A 136 31.94 8.19 6.54
N ARG A 137 31.15 9.28 6.50
CA ARG A 137 29.71 9.23 6.20
C ARG A 137 29.39 8.89 4.75
N GLU A 138 30.21 9.34 3.81
CA GLU A 138 30.05 9.03 2.39
C GLU A 138 30.34 7.55 2.12
N ARG A 139 31.41 7.00 2.72
CA ARG A 139 31.72 5.56 2.67
C ARG A 139 30.64 4.71 3.33
N GLU A 140 30.06 5.17 4.44
CA GLU A 140 28.96 4.46 5.10
C GLU A 140 27.69 4.46 4.23
N ARG A 141 27.44 5.53 3.46
CA ARG A 141 26.32 5.61 2.51
C ARG A 141 26.52 4.67 1.32
N GLU A 142 27.72 4.65 0.73
CA GLU A 142 28.07 3.71 -0.35
C GLU A 142 27.98 2.24 0.11
N GLN A 143 28.39 1.95 1.34
CA GLN A 143 28.33 0.61 1.89
C GLN A 143 26.88 0.13 2.10
N ARG A 144 26.00 1.04 2.56
CA ARG A 144 24.56 0.77 2.70
C ARG A 144 23.87 0.61 1.34
N GLU A 145 24.28 1.35 0.32
CA GLU A 145 23.75 1.18 -1.03
C GLU A 145 24.18 -0.16 -1.65
N ARG A 146 25.46 -0.53 -1.53
CA ARG A 146 25.94 -1.85 -1.96
C ARG A 146 25.28 -3.01 -1.21
N GLU A 147 24.92 -2.80 0.05
CA GLU A 147 24.19 -3.80 0.83
C GLU A 147 22.75 -3.95 0.36
N ARG A 148 22.05 -2.84 0.07
CA ARG A 148 20.71 -2.86 -0.54
C ARG A 148 20.70 -3.48 -1.93
N GLU A 149 21.75 -3.26 -2.71
CA GLU A 149 21.90 -3.84 -4.04
C GLU A 149 22.08 -5.37 -3.96
N ARG A 150 22.93 -5.86 -3.05
CA ARG A 150 23.08 -7.29 -2.76
C ARG A 150 21.79 -7.91 -2.21
N GLU A 151 21.03 -7.16 -1.41
CA GLU A 151 19.75 -7.63 -0.89
C GLU A 151 18.68 -7.72 -1.99
N GLN A 152 18.65 -6.75 -2.92
CA GLN A 152 17.81 -6.80 -4.10
C GLN A 152 18.20 -7.96 -5.02
N GLU A 153 19.49 -8.21 -5.23
CA GLU A 153 19.98 -9.35 -6.01
C GLU A 153 19.51 -10.68 -5.39
N ARG A 154 19.68 -10.85 -4.07
CA ARG A 154 19.16 -12.03 -3.35
C ARG A 154 17.63 -12.17 -3.38
N LYS A 155 16.90 -11.05 -3.56
CA LYS A 155 15.45 -11.08 -3.72
C LYS A 155 15.09 -11.55 -5.13
N ARG A 156 15.76 -11.02 -6.16
CA ARG A 156 15.60 -11.46 -7.55
C ARG A 156 15.94 -12.94 -7.72
N ASP A 157 17.01 -13.42 -7.09
CA ASP A 157 17.36 -14.84 -7.12
C ASP A 157 16.27 -15.72 -6.48
N ARG A 158 15.72 -15.31 -5.34
CA ARG A 158 14.61 -16.02 -4.68
C ARG A 158 13.34 -16.01 -5.53
N ASP A 159 13.04 -14.90 -6.18
CA ASP A 159 11.86 -14.79 -7.03
C ASP A 159 12.03 -15.64 -8.30
N HIS A 160 13.22 -15.65 -8.89
CA HIS A 160 13.54 -16.50 -10.04
C HIS A 160 13.57 -18.01 -9.67
N GLU A 161 13.97 -18.35 -8.46
CA GLU A 161 13.87 -19.72 -7.94
C GLU A 161 12.40 -20.16 -7.74
N ARG A 162 11.55 -19.28 -7.20
CA ARG A 162 10.11 -19.52 -7.09
C ARG A 162 9.44 -19.68 -8.45
N GLU A 163 9.86 -18.92 -9.46
CA GLU A 163 9.36 -19.10 -10.83
C GLU A 163 9.73 -20.47 -11.39
N ARG A 164 10.99 -20.91 -11.23
CA ARG A 164 11.41 -22.26 -11.64
C ARG A 164 10.66 -23.35 -10.89
N GLU A 165 10.30 -23.13 -9.63
CA GLU A 165 9.48 -24.07 -8.86
C GLU A 165 8.04 -24.13 -9.38
N LYS A 166 7.41 -22.99 -9.64
CA LYS A 166 6.09 -22.92 -10.28
C LYS A 166 6.08 -23.57 -11.66
N GLU A 167 7.14 -23.41 -12.44
CA GLU A 167 7.29 -24.07 -13.75
C GLU A 167 7.36 -25.60 -13.62
N ARG A 168 8.15 -26.10 -12.65
CA ARG A 168 8.20 -27.55 -12.35
C ARG A 168 6.86 -28.09 -11.86
N GLU A 169 6.12 -27.29 -11.09
CA GLU A 169 4.77 -27.66 -10.64
C GLU A 169 3.80 -27.74 -11.82
N ARG A 170 3.83 -26.77 -12.74
CA ARG A 170 3.04 -26.81 -13.98
C ARG A 170 3.36 -28.05 -14.81
N ASP A 171 4.64 -28.37 -15.01
CA ASP A 171 5.06 -29.57 -15.75
C ASP A 171 4.57 -30.87 -15.07
N ARG A 172 4.59 -30.94 -13.72
CA ARG A 172 4.00 -32.05 -12.97
C ARG A 172 2.49 -32.14 -13.18
N THR A 173 1.77 -31.02 -13.13
CA THR A 173 0.32 -31.00 -13.35
C THR A 173 -0.04 -31.43 -14.77
N GLU A 174 0.65 -30.91 -15.78
CA GLU A 174 0.44 -31.33 -17.18
C GLU A 174 0.73 -32.81 -17.39
N ARG A 175 1.79 -33.33 -16.77
CA ARG A 175 2.12 -34.76 -16.85
C ARG A 175 1.04 -35.62 -16.19
N ALA A 176 0.51 -35.21 -15.05
CA ALA A 176 -0.58 -35.90 -14.37
C ALA A 176 -1.88 -35.85 -15.17
N GLU A 177 -2.18 -34.75 -15.86
CA GLU A 177 -3.33 -34.65 -16.76
C GLU A 177 -3.20 -35.57 -17.97
N ARG A 178 -2.03 -35.60 -18.62
CA ARG A 178 -1.74 -36.53 -19.72
C ARG A 178 -1.84 -37.99 -19.29
N GLU A 179 -1.50 -38.29 -18.03
CA GLU A 179 -1.65 -39.64 -17.47
C GLU A 179 -3.11 -40.01 -17.22
N LYS A 180 -3.91 -39.09 -16.66
CA LYS A 180 -5.36 -39.27 -16.52
C LYS A 180 -6.07 -39.43 -17.86
N GLU A 181 -5.62 -38.73 -18.90
CA GLU A 181 -6.14 -38.88 -20.26
C GLU A 181 -5.88 -40.29 -20.80
N ARG A 182 -4.64 -40.79 -20.65
CA ARG A 182 -4.29 -42.18 -21.01
C ARG A 182 -5.07 -43.23 -20.22
N GLU A 183 -5.38 -42.96 -18.96
CA GLU A 183 -6.19 -43.85 -18.13
C GLU A 183 -7.65 -43.88 -18.60
N LYS A 184 -8.23 -42.71 -18.92
CA LYS A 184 -9.58 -42.62 -19.52
C LYS A 184 -9.66 -43.37 -20.84
N ASP A 185 -8.64 -43.30 -21.69
CA ASP A 185 -8.59 -44.05 -22.94
C ASP A 185 -8.57 -45.57 -22.71
N ARG A 186 -7.81 -46.04 -21.70
CA ARG A 186 -7.81 -47.46 -21.31
C ARG A 186 -9.15 -47.93 -20.76
N ASP A 187 -9.81 -47.11 -19.94
CA ASP A 187 -11.13 -47.43 -19.41
C ASP A 187 -12.19 -47.45 -20.53
N LYS A 188 -12.06 -46.54 -21.50
CA LYS A 188 -12.92 -46.50 -22.69
C LYS A 188 -12.77 -47.79 -23.50
N ASP A 189 -11.54 -48.23 -23.76
CA ASP A 189 -11.27 -49.50 -24.45
C ASP A 189 -11.81 -50.71 -23.66
N ARG A 190 -11.69 -50.69 -22.33
CA ARG A 190 -12.22 -51.75 -21.45
C ARG A 190 -13.75 -51.78 -21.39
N SER A 191 -14.40 -50.64 -21.62
CA SER A 191 -15.86 -50.50 -21.64
C SER A 191 -16.50 -50.82 -22.99
N THR A 192 -15.71 -51.10 -24.04
CA THR A 192 -16.25 -51.60 -25.31
C THR A 192 -16.64 -53.08 -25.18
N PRO A 193 -17.92 -53.45 -25.36
CA PRO A 193 -18.32 -54.86 -25.31
C PRO A 193 -17.79 -55.58 -26.55
N VAL A 194 -16.91 -56.56 -26.33
CA VAL A 194 -16.43 -57.47 -27.38
C VAL A 194 -17.62 -58.27 -27.93
N PRO A 195 -17.90 -58.26 -29.25
CA PRO A 195 -18.96 -59.09 -29.80
C PRO A 195 -18.54 -60.57 -29.76
N THR A 196 -19.37 -61.37 -29.08
CA THR A 196 -19.22 -62.81 -28.95
C THR A 196 -19.30 -63.49 -30.32
N ALA A 197 -18.19 -64.05 -30.78
CA ALA A 197 -18.16 -64.99 -31.90
C ALA A 197 -17.66 -66.35 -31.42
N LEU A 198 -18.41 -67.38 -31.77
CA LEU A 198 -18.23 -68.78 -31.41
C LEU A 198 -17.03 -69.43 -32.15
N SER A 199 -16.53 -70.48 -31.49
CA SER A 199 -16.00 -71.74 -32.04
C SER A 199 -14.51 -71.91 -32.38
N ALA A 200 -14.00 -73.03 -31.84
CA ALA A 200 -13.05 -74.01 -32.40
C ALA A 200 -11.60 -74.05 -31.83
N SER A 201 -11.41 -74.99 -30.90
CA SER A 201 -10.38 -76.05 -30.86
C SER A 201 -9.00 -75.81 -31.51
N ALA A 202 -7.93 -75.89 -30.72
CA ALA A 202 -6.85 -76.89 -30.88
C ALA A 202 -5.75 -76.76 -29.81
N THR A 203 -5.64 -77.81 -28.99
CA THR A 203 -4.44 -78.60 -28.65
C THR A 203 -3.04 -77.95 -28.62
N GLY A 204 -2.40 -78.02 -27.44
CA GLY A 204 -1.09 -78.67 -27.30
C GLY A 204 0.14 -77.81 -26.98
N GLY A 205 0.84 -78.16 -25.89
CA GLY A 205 2.31 -78.25 -25.92
C GLY A 205 3.14 -77.22 -25.13
N ASN A 206 3.39 -77.54 -23.84
CA ASN A 206 4.66 -77.50 -23.09
C ASN A 206 5.73 -76.38 -23.25
N THR A 207 6.09 -75.82 -22.07
CA THR A 207 7.46 -75.53 -21.55
C THR A 207 8.26 -74.38 -22.22
N THR A 208 8.83 -73.39 -21.52
CA THR A 208 9.83 -73.44 -20.43
C THR A 208 10.10 -72.01 -19.86
N VAL A 209 10.63 -71.97 -18.63
CA VAL A 209 11.53 -70.96 -17.98
C VAL A 209 11.03 -69.52 -17.72
N ALA A 210 10.81 -69.13 -16.46
CA ALA A 210 11.78 -68.56 -15.47
C ALA A 210 12.02 -67.05 -15.70
N ALA A 211 12.19 -66.14 -14.74
CA ALA A 211 12.21 -66.02 -13.28
C ALA A 211 12.11 -64.48 -13.04
N GLY A 212 11.85 -63.88 -11.89
CA GLY A 212 11.55 -64.31 -10.53
C GLY A 212 11.27 -63.02 -9.75
N SER A 213 10.26 -63.04 -8.90
CA SER A 213 9.98 -61.97 -7.93
C SER A 213 9.83 -62.60 -6.55
N SER A 214 10.71 -62.20 -5.64
CA SER A 214 10.68 -62.53 -4.21
C SER A 214 11.62 -61.52 -3.54
N LEU A 215 11.38 -60.95 -2.36
CA LEU A 215 10.90 -61.62 -1.17
C LEU A 215 10.70 -60.54 -0.05
N TYR A 216 9.47 -60.44 0.48
CA TYR A 216 9.01 -60.22 1.89
C TYR A 216 9.63 -59.10 2.77
N ASP A 217 8.91 -58.28 3.56
CA ASP A 217 7.83 -58.50 4.56
C ASP A 217 8.25 -59.29 5.81
N PHE A 218 8.32 -58.65 7.00
CA PHE A 218 8.04 -59.30 8.29
C PHE A 218 8.02 -58.33 9.51
N GLU A 219 7.28 -58.75 10.52
CA GLU A 219 6.63 -58.05 11.64
C GLU A 219 7.25 -58.41 13.02
N GLY A 220 7.12 -57.54 14.05
CA GLY A 220 6.93 -57.94 15.46
C GLY A 220 8.10 -58.10 16.46
N GLY A 221 8.27 -57.12 17.38
CA GLY A 221 8.09 -57.21 18.85
C GLY A 221 9.11 -57.85 19.84
N THR A 222 9.15 -57.26 21.06
CA THR A 222 9.78 -57.65 22.38
C THR A 222 11.20 -57.10 22.64
N GLU A 223 11.66 -56.61 23.81
CA GLU A 223 11.28 -56.67 25.25
C GLU A 223 12.04 -55.55 26.07
N SER A 224 11.57 -55.19 27.29
CA SER A 224 12.04 -54.12 28.24
C SER A 224 13.12 -54.65 29.26
N PRO A 225 13.80 -53.91 30.22
CA PRO A 225 13.32 -52.87 31.18
C PRO A 225 14.32 -51.75 31.71
N VAL A 226 13.76 -50.82 32.53
CA VAL A 226 14.17 -49.63 33.37
C VAL A 226 15.42 -49.70 34.33
N PRO A 227 15.82 -48.72 35.24
CA PRO A 227 15.49 -47.27 35.55
C PRO A 227 16.70 -46.30 35.90
N SER A 228 16.45 -45.01 36.24
CA SER A 228 17.38 -43.92 36.72
C SER A 228 17.83 -43.98 38.21
N PRO A 229 18.84 -43.19 38.71
CA PRO A 229 18.56 -41.93 39.49
C PRO A 229 19.70 -40.84 39.67
N VAL A 230 19.28 -39.60 40.01
CA VAL A 230 19.78 -38.54 40.96
C VAL A 230 21.28 -38.26 41.23
N GLY A 231 21.67 -36.96 41.25
CA GLY A 231 22.67 -36.39 42.20
C GLY A 231 23.56 -35.20 41.71
N GLY A 232 23.44 -34.00 42.31
CA GLY A 232 24.51 -32.96 42.33
C GLY A 232 25.43 -33.12 43.57
N PRO A 233 26.21 -32.12 44.06
CA PRO A 233 26.77 -30.88 43.49
C PRO A 233 28.29 -30.67 43.83
N THR A 234 28.83 -29.46 43.61
CA THR A 234 29.92 -28.73 44.35
C THR A 234 31.19 -28.25 43.60
N SER A 235 31.34 -26.92 43.64
CA SER A 235 32.52 -26.07 43.97
C SER A 235 33.84 -26.13 43.16
N ARG A 236 34.31 -24.94 42.74
CA ARG A 236 35.45 -24.14 43.28
C ARG A 236 35.24 -22.68 42.77
N ARG A 237 34.93 -21.67 43.62
CA ARG A 237 35.82 -20.86 44.51
C ARG A 237 36.96 -20.21 43.70
N ALA A 238 37.12 -18.89 43.61
CA ALA A 238 37.37 -17.90 44.67
C ALA A 238 37.07 -16.47 44.13
N GLU A 239 36.31 -15.62 44.84
CA GLU A 239 36.77 -14.56 45.80
C GLU A 239 37.16 -13.27 45.05
N ARG A 240 36.84 -12.02 45.39
CA ARG A 240 36.56 -11.22 46.62
C ARG A 240 36.09 -9.85 46.05
N ALA A 241 35.28 -8.97 46.64
CA ALA A 241 35.20 -8.52 48.02
C ALA A 241 33.92 -7.69 48.21
N GLU A 242 33.27 -7.88 49.36
CA GLU A 242 32.23 -7.01 49.90
C GLU A 242 32.82 -5.79 50.62
N ARG A 243 32.07 -4.69 50.66
CA ARG A 243 32.09 -3.71 51.76
C ARG A 243 30.67 -3.20 52.04
N ASN A 244 30.03 -3.90 52.96
CA ASN A 244 29.26 -3.51 54.14
C ASN A 244 28.47 -2.17 54.24
N SER A 245 27.33 -2.35 54.94
CA SER A 245 26.65 -1.49 55.92
C SER A 245 25.81 -0.29 55.49
N GLN A 246 24.50 -0.52 55.47
CA GLN A 246 23.47 0.12 56.32
C GLN A 246 23.76 1.53 56.83
N ARG A 247 22.89 2.49 56.46
CA ARG A 247 22.50 3.57 57.37
C ARG A 247 21.15 4.24 57.04
N ASP A 248 20.26 4.11 58.02
CA ASP A 248 19.24 5.03 58.55
C ASP A 248 18.06 5.59 57.72
N SER A 249 16.89 5.37 58.33
CA SER A 249 15.52 5.78 58.05
C SER A 249 15.24 7.26 58.31
N ILE A 250 14.53 7.97 57.41
CA ILE A 250 13.60 9.09 57.70
C ILE A 250 12.57 9.23 56.55
N PRO A 251 11.24 9.20 56.79
CA PRO A 251 10.22 9.65 55.83
C PRO A 251 9.79 11.11 56.11
N PRO A 252 9.48 11.95 55.10
CA PRO A 252 8.88 13.25 55.36
C PRO A 252 7.38 13.13 55.59
N VAL A 253 6.98 13.71 56.71
CA VAL A 253 5.65 13.92 57.28
C VAL A 253 4.71 14.64 56.31
N GLU A 254 3.51 14.09 56.16
CA GLU A 254 2.31 14.78 55.67
C GLU A 254 1.80 15.70 56.79
N ASP A 255 1.59 16.99 56.48
CA ASP A 255 0.97 17.93 57.41
C ASP A 255 -0.52 18.06 57.11
N ASP A 256 -1.28 17.75 58.14
CA ASP A 256 -2.72 17.63 58.23
C ASP A 256 -3.32 19.00 58.62
N ARG A 257 -4.30 19.49 57.85
CA ARG A 257 -5.27 20.46 58.34
C ARG A 257 -6.66 20.06 57.86
N THR A 258 -7.45 19.62 58.84
CA THR A 258 -8.81 19.08 58.80
C THR A 258 -9.89 20.19 58.77
N PRO A 259 -11.21 19.93 58.93
CA PRO A 259 -12.22 20.20 57.88
C PRO A 259 -13.39 21.09 58.38
N GLY A 260 -14.33 21.43 57.49
CA GLY A 260 -15.62 22.02 57.90
C GLY A 260 -16.56 22.31 56.71
N PRO A 261 -17.91 22.29 56.90
CA PRO A 261 -18.78 21.41 56.13
C PRO A 261 -19.86 22.09 55.26
N SER A 262 -20.37 21.30 54.31
CA SER A 262 -21.73 21.25 53.72
C SER A 262 -22.41 22.52 53.18
N ASP A 263 -22.72 22.54 51.88
CA ASP A 263 -24.10 22.81 51.41
C ASP A 263 -24.37 22.24 49.99
N LYS A 264 -25.61 21.84 49.76
CA LYS A 264 -26.21 21.36 48.51
C LYS A 264 -26.67 22.54 47.64
N GLY A 265 -26.74 22.34 46.33
CA GLY A 265 -27.49 23.20 45.39
C GLY A 265 -26.80 23.22 44.02
N SER A 266 -27.26 22.46 43.02
CA SER A 266 -28.29 22.88 42.05
C SER A 266 -28.04 24.28 41.49
N GLY A 267 -27.65 24.35 40.22
CA GLY A 267 -27.57 25.61 39.47
C GLY A 267 -26.76 25.51 38.19
N THR A 268 -27.36 25.01 37.11
CA THR A 268 -27.12 25.61 35.79
C THR A 268 -27.66 27.04 35.83
N PRO A 269 -26.99 28.01 35.17
CA PRO A 269 -27.45 28.36 33.83
C PRO A 269 -26.33 28.74 32.84
N SER A 270 -26.71 28.62 31.56
CA SER A 270 -26.10 29.19 30.36
C SER A 270 -25.56 30.62 30.50
N ALA A 271 -24.53 30.97 29.73
CA ALA A 271 -24.68 31.76 28.50
C ALA A 271 -23.34 32.33 27.99
N HIS A 272 -23.13 32.11 26.68
CA HIS A 272 -22.49 32.96 25.68
C HIS A 272 -21.80 34.28 26.11
N GLY A 273 -20.58 34.44 25.58
CA GLY A 273 -20.06 35.75 25.16
C GLY A 273 -18.76 36.16 25.84
N GLY A 274 -17.64 36.06 25.11
CA GLY A 274 -16.37 36.62 25.57
C GLY A 274 -15.22 36.39 24.60
N ALA A 275 -15.11 37.27 23.60
CA ALA A 275 -13.87 37.45 22.85
C ALA A 275 -12.76 37.87 23.82
N GLY A 276 -11.70 37.06 23.89
CA GLY A 276 -10.55 37.32 24.74
C GLY A 276 -9.35 36.51 24.28
N SER A 277 -8.36 37.20 23.71
CA SER A 277 -7.03 36.68 23.45
C SER A 277 -6.45 36.10 24.74
N GLY A 278 -6.24 34.78 24.76
CA GLY A 278 -5.78 34.04 25.94
C GLY A 278 -4.84 32.91 25.55
N SER A 279 -3.58 33.07 25.94
CA SER A 279 -2.49 32.08 25.88
C SER A 279 -2.97 30.62 26.02
N GLY A 280 -2.77 29.84 24.96
CA GLY A 280 -3.32 28.49 24.82
C GLY A 280 -2.82 27.52 25.88
N VAL A 281 -3.74 27.08 26.74
CA VAL A 281 -3.60 25.83 27.49
C VAL A 281 -3.49 24.70 26.46
N ARG A 282 -2.27 24.24 26.18
CA ARG A 282 -2.07 23.04 25.37
C ARG A 282 -2.76 21.87 26.06
N ALA A 283 -3.91 21.46 25.54
CA ALA A 283 -4.59 20.24 25.94
C ALA A 283 -3.56 19.09 25.95
N LYS A 284 -3.54 18.29 27.02
CA LYS A 284 -2.62 17.15 27.14
C LYS A 284 -2.76 16.28 25.88
N PRO A 285 -1.65 15.83 25.28
CA PRO A 285 -1.70 15.03 24.07
C PRO A 285 -2.48 13.74 24.31
N HIS A 286 -3.40 13.41 23.40
CA HIS A 286 -4.18 12.19 23.45
C HIS A 286 -3.25 10.97 23.46
N VAL A 287 -3.59 9.96 24.26
CA VAL A 287 -2.85 8.71 24.35
C VAL A 287 -3.60 7.65 23.56
N PHE A 288 -2.94 7.06 22.57
CA PHE A 288 -3.54 6.03 21.72
C PHE A 288 -3.13 4.63 22.19
N ALA A 289 -4.05 3.68 22.04
CA ALA A 289 -3.84 2.26 22.27
C ALA A 289 -3.62 1.53 20.94
N LYS A 290 -3.18 0.27 21.02
CA LYS A 290 -3.10 -0.61 19.85
C LYS A 290 -4.51 -0.93 19.35
N GLY A 291 -4.73 -0.80 18.04
CA GLY A 291 -6.02 -1.00 17.38
C GLY A 291 -6.86 0.28 17.25
N ASP A 292 -6.40 1.41 17.78
CA ASP A 292 -7.13 2.67 17.64
C ASP A 292 -7.08 3.14 16.17
N ALA A 293 -8.26 3.46 15.62
CA ALA A 293 -8.37 4.15 14.35
C ALA A 293 -8.01 5.63 14.52
N VAL A 294 -7.15 6.14 13.64
CA VAL A 294 -6.64 7.51 13.71
C VAL A 294 -6.58 8.12 12.32
N ALA A 295 -6.86 9.41 12.21
CA ALA A 295 -6.40 10.18 11.07
C ALA A 295 -4.98 10.65 11.38
N PHE A 296 -4.02 10.39 10.50
CA PHE A 296 -2.64 10.80 10.69
C PHE A 296 -2.04 11.39 9.43
N LYS A 297 -1.02 12.22 9.60
CA LYS A 297 -0.27 12.81 8.49
C LYS A 297 1.11 12.15 8.40
N PRO A 298 1.43 11.40 7.34
CA PRO A 298 2.77 10.86 7.10
C PRO A 298 3.82 11.97 7.11
N LYS A 299 5.01 11.65 7.59
CA LYS A 299 6.14 12.57 7.48
C LYS A 299 6.71 12.49 6.08
N THR A 300 6.61 13.58 5.34
CA THR A 300 7.22 13.74 4.03
C THR A 300 8.71 14.07 4.15
N ALA A 301 9.49 13.70 3.13
CA ALA A 301 10.91 14.02 3.07
C ALA A 301 11.09 15.53 2.82
N PRO A 302 12.24 16.13 3.21
CA PRO A 302 12.50 17.55 2.94
C PRO A 302 12.50 17.80 1.42
N GLY A 303 11.61 18.68 0.95
CA GLY A 303 11.47 19.04 -0.47
C GLY A 303 10.26 18.44 -1.19
N GLU A 304 9.47 17.61 -0.51
CA GLU A 304 8.24 17.02 -1.04
C GLU A 304 7.00 17.79 -0.53
N SER A 305 5.91 17.79 -1.30
CA SER A 305 4.65 18.48 -0.96
C SER A 305 4.10 18.01 0.39
N PRO A 306 3.39 18.87 1.15
CA PRO A 306 2.86 18.50 2.46
C PRO A 306 1.92 17.30 2.32
N SER A 307 2.21 16.20 3.01
CA SER A 307 1.38 14.98 2.94
C SER A 307 -0.06 15.22 3.38
N ASP A 308 -1.01 14.52 2.76
CA ASP A 308 -2.41 14.55 3.16
C ASP A 308 -2.65 13.79 4.47
N TRP A 309 -3.77 14.07 5.10
CA TRP A 309 -4.24 13.30 6.26
C TRP A 309 -4.86 12.00 5.76
N ILE A 310 -4.46 10.87 6.32
CA ILE A 310 -4.93 9.53 5.89
C ILE A 310 -5.43 8.72 7.07
N LEU A 311 -6.32 7.76 6.79
CA LEU A 311 -6.85 6.81 7.75
C LEU A 311 -5.81 5.76 8.10
N GLY A 312 -5.57 5.58 9.39
CA GLY A 312 -4.64 4.57 9.87
C GLY A 312 -5.09 3.84 11.12
N GLU A 313 -4.43 2.72 11.40
CA GLU A 313 -4.60 1.93 12.61
C GLU A 313 -3.29 1.87 13.42
N VAL A 314 -3.37 2.10 14.72
CA VAL A 314 -2.20 2.03 15.60
C VAL A 314 -1.79 0.57 15.82
N LYS A 315 -0.70 0.13 15.19
CA LYS A 315 -0.15 -1.23 15.33
C LYS A 315 0.64 -1.42 16.63
N ALA A 316 1.36 -0.40 17.08
CA ALA A 316 2.19 -0.46 18.29
C ALA A 316 2.44 0.91 18.91
N VAL A 317 2.49 0.93 20.25
CA VAL A 317 2.94 2.08 21.03
C VAL A 317 4.42 1.87 21.39
N LEU A 318 5.28 2.80 20.98
CA LEU A 318 6.72 2.77 21.20
C LEU A 318 7.12 3.79 22.27
N GLY A 319 7.72 3.31 23.36
CA GLY A 319 8.23 4.16 24.44
C GLY A 319 7.16 4.81 25.32
N GLU A 320 7.61 5.55 26.34
CA GLU A 320 6.75 6.10 27.38
C GLU A 320 6.97 7.61 27.60
N GLY A 321 5.97 8.26 28.20
CA GLY A 321 6.00 9.69 28.51
C GLY A 321 6.33 10.56 27.30
N LYS A 322 7.37 11.39 27.43
CA LYS A 322 7.81 12.34 26.38
C LYS A 322 8.40 11.67 25.14
N SER A 323 8.87 10.43 25.25
CA SER A 323 9.42 9.65 24.13
C SER A 323 8.38 8.77 23.43
N ARG A 324 7.11 8.84 23.85
CA ARG A 324 6.04 8.03 23.24
C ARG A 324 5.89 8.36 21.75
N ARG A 325 5.90 7.31 20.93
CA ARG A 325 5.71 7.32 19.48
C ARG A 325 4.77 6.18 19.12
N TYR A 326 4.19 6.23 17.93
CA TYR A 326 3.22 5.23 17.49
C TYR A 326 3.66 4.68 16.14
N LYS A 327 3.53 3.37 15.96
CA LYS A 327 3.54 2.73 14.65
C LYS A 327 2.10 2.72 14.15
N VAL A 328 1.86 3.35 13.02
CA VAL A 328 0.55 3.45 12.38
C VAL A 328 0.63 2.79 11.02
N LEU A 329 -0.35 1.95 10.73
CA LEU A 329 -0.53 1.33 9.42
C LEU A 329 -1.54 2.13 8.62
N ASP A 330 -1.26 2.31 7.33
CA ASP A 330 -2.24 2.80 6.37
C ASP A 330 -3.36 1.75 6.17
N VAL A 331 -4.61 2.21 6.08
CA VAL A 331 -5.80 1.36 5.89
C VAL A 331 -6.24 1.33 4.42
N GLU A 332 -5.59 2.07 3.53
CA GLU A 332 -5.87 2.01 2.09
C GLU A 332 -5.76 0.57 1.54
N PRO A 333 -6.86 0.00 0.98
CA PRO A 333 -6.83 -1.30 0.34
C PRO A 333 -6.26 -1.17 -1.08
N GLU A 334 -4.95 -1.33 -1.23
CA GLU A 334 -4.33 -1.50 -2.55
C GLU A 334 -4.65 -2.91 -3.11
N PRO A 335 -5.03 -3.02 -4.40
CA PRO A 335 -5.32 -4.30 -5.04
C PRO A 335 -4.03 -5.13 -5.26
N GLU A 336 -4.10 -6.41 -4.86
CA GLU A 336 -3.30 -7.56 -5.30
C GLU A 336 -1.85 -7.83 -4.81
N ASP A 337 -1.12 -6.94 -4.13
CA ASP A 337 0.21 -7.29 -3.58
C ASP A 337 0.32 -7.14 -2.05
N ALA A 338 -0.18 -8.15 -1.33
CA ALA A 338 -0.34 -8.20 0.13
C ALA A 338 0.95 -8.26 0.99
N SER A 339 2.07 -7.64 0.59
CA SER A 339 3.34 -7.77 1.33
C SER A 339 3.96 -6.47 1.86
N SER A 340 3.35 -5.30 1.64
CA SER A 340 3.97 -4.02 2.08
C SER A 340 3.01 -3.00 2.69
N GLN A 341 2.12 -3.42 3.60
CA GLN A 341 1.36 -2.46 4.42
C GLN A 341 2.34 -1.47 5.08
N LYS A 342 2.29 -0.21 4.66
CA LYS A 342 3.36 0.76 4.92
C LYS A 342 3.30 1.19 6.37
N GLU A 343 4.30 0.79 7.15
CA GLU A 343 4.42 1.17 8.56
C GLU A 343 4.98 2.59 8.68
N TYR A 344 4.19 3.50 9.26
CA TYR A 344 4.61 4.86 9.55
C TYR A 344 4.92 5.05 11.03
N ARG A 345 5.95 5.85 11.33
CA ARG A 345 6.26 6.28 12.69
C ARG A 345 5.73 7.68 12.94
N SER A 346 4.68 7.79 13.75
CA SER A 346 4.01 9.04 14.07
C SER A 346 4.11 9.43 15.55
N SER A 347 3.62 10.63 15.88
CA SER A 347 3.56 11.21 17.22
C SER A 347 2.13 11.61 17.55
N ALA A 348 1.77 11.73 18.84
CA ALA A 348 0.40 12.06 19.26
C ALA A 348 -0.11 13.39 18.67
N SER A 349 0.77 14.34 18.37
CA SER A 349 0.40 15.63 17.77
C SER A 349 0.12 15.57 16.27
N SER A 350 0.55 14.50 15.60
CA SER A 350 0.35 14.28 14.15
C SER A 350 -0.72 13.21 13.89
N MET A 351 -1.59 13.00 14.87
CA MET A 351 -2.68 12.01 14.85
C MET A 351 -3.91 12.60 15.54
N ILE A 352 -5.08 12.26 15.02
CA ILE A 352 -6.38 12.62 15.58
C ILE A 352 -7.17 11.32 15.79
N PRO A 353 -7.72 11.08 16.99
CA PRO A 353 -8.49 9.88 17.26
C PRO A 353 -9.78 9.86 16.43
N ILE A 354 -10.09 8.70 15.86
CA ILE A 354 -11.38 8.44 15.21
C ILE A 354 -12.18 7.54 16.15
N THR A 355 -13.35 8.02 16.55
CA THR A 355 -14.27 7.28 17.44
C THR A 355 -14.62 5.93 16.81
N ALA A 356 -14.72 4.84 17.57
CA ALA A 356 -15.21 3.57 17.04
C ALA A 356 -16.70 3.63 16.65
N GLU A 357 -17.15 2.75 15.77
CA GLU A 357 -18.57 2.65 15.34
C GLU A 357 -19.58 2.62 16.51
N ALA A 358 -19.27 1.89 17.58
CA ALA A 358 -20.14 1.81 18.76
C ALA A 358 -20.34 3.15 19.49
N GLY A 359 -19.38 4.07 19.36
CA GLY A 359 -19.38 5.38 20.01
C GLY A 359 -19.94 6.52 19.15
N VAL A 360 -20.39 6.26 17.92
CA VAL A 360 -20.82 7.34 17.01
C VAL A 360 -22.06 8.06 17.53
N LYS A 361 -22.98 7.32 18.19
CA LYS A 361 -24.22 7.87 18.75
C LYS A 361 -24.01 8.85 19.92
N SER A 362 -22.83 8.83 20.56
CA SER A 362 -22.52 9.75 21.66
C SER A 362 -21.78 11.01 21.20
N LEU A 363 -21.46 11.13 19.91
CA LEU A 363 -20.81 12.32 19.37
C LEU A 363 -21.83 13.46 19.20
N PRO A 364 -21.48 14.69 19.58
CA PRO A 364 -22.34 15.84 19.34
C PRO A 364 -22.43 16.15 17.84
N ASP A 365 -23.57 16.66 17.40
CA ASP A 365 -23.74 17.14 16.03
C ASP A 365 -22.81 18.32 15.75
N TRP A 366 -22.39 18.46 14.50
CA TRP A 366 -21.58 19.60 14.09
C TRP A 366 -22.45 20.79 13.76
N GLU A 367 -22.01 21.98 14.19
CA GLU A 367 -22.65 23.24 13.82
C GLU A 367 -22.44 23.53 12.32
N PRO A 368 -23.49 23.92 11.58
CA PRO A 368 -23.36 24.43 10.22
C PRO A 368 -22.35 25.58 10.13
N GLY A 369 -21.54 25.60 9.07
CA GLY A 369 -20.46 26.57 8.82
C GLY A 369 -19.14 26.22 9.51
N LYS A 370 -19.08 25.18 10.35
CA LYS A 370 -17.83 24.80 11.02
C LYS A 370 -16.85 24.15 10.03
N LYS A 371 -15.59 24.59 10.07
CA LYS A 371 -14.48 23.90 9.37
C LYS A 371 -14.08 22.63 10.10
N VAL A 372 -14.05 21.54 9.35
CA VAL A 372 -13.76 20.19 9.83
C VAL A 372 -12.78 19.51 8.88
N LEU A 373 -12.22 18.40 9.33
CA LEU A 373 -11.43 17.50 8.51
C LEU A 373 -12.26 16.23 8.31
N ALA A 374 -12.52 15.86 7.05
CA ALA A 374 -13.44 14.78 6.73
C ALA A 374 -12.87 13.82 5.69
N MET A 375 -13.18 12.53 5.84
CA MET A 375 -12.80 11.52 4.86
C MET A 375 -13.63 11.67 3.59
N TYR A 376 -13.00 11.71 2.43
CA TYR A 376 -13.73 11.79 1.16
C TYR A 376 -14.40 10.45 0.85
N PRO A 377 -15.65 10.44 0.31
CA PRO A 377 -16.35 9.20 0.00
C PRO A 377 -15.52 8.23 -0.84
N GLN A 378 -15.57 6.94 -0.50
CA GLN A 378 -14.82 5.86 -1.17
C GLN A 378 -13.29 5.99 -1.14
N THR A 379 -12.75 6.85 -0.28
CA THR A 379 -11.29 6.98 -0.08
C THR A 379 -10.91 6.74 1.37
N THR A 380 -9.61 6.69 1.64
CA THR A 380 -9.05 6.67 3.00
C THR A 380 -8.36 8.00 3.37
N THR A 381 -8.58 9.05 2.57
CA THR A 381 -7.92 10.35 2.71
C THR A 381 -8.88 11.39 3.25
N PHE A 382 -8.35 12.25 4.12
CA PHE A 382 -9.06 13.31 4.79
C PHE A 382 -8.70 14.68 4.22
N TYR A 383 -9.72 15.46 3.90
CA TYR A 383 -9.59 16.82 3.35
C TYR A 383 -10.37 17.82 4.20
N SER A 384 -9.99 19.10 4.13
CA SER A 384 -10.72 20.15 4.82
C SER A 384 -12.09 20.37 4.16
N ALA A 385 -13.10 20.54 5.00
CA ALA A 385 -14.47 20.71 4.56
C ALA A 385 -15.24 21.67 5.50
N GLU A 386 -16.33 22.21 4.99
CA GLU A 386 -17.30 23.00 5.75
C GLU A 386 -18.58 22.20 5.95
N VAL A 387 -19.09 22.21 7.18
CA VAL A 387 -20.35 21.55 7.53
C VAL A 387 -21.53 22.35 6.99
N ILE A 388 -22.36 21.73 6.15
CA ILE A 388 -23.59 22.36 5.66
C ILE A 388 -24.75 22.06 6.61
N SER A 389 -24.96 20.77 6.89
CA SER A 389 -26.02 20.30 7.78
C SER A 389 -25.73 18.91 8.30
N THR A 390 -26.33 18.56 9.44
CA THR A 390 -26.31 17.19 9.94
C THR A 390 -27.56 16.48 9.43
N ALA A 391 -27.38 15.36 8.73
CA ALA A 391 -28.46 14.55 8.17
C ALA A 391 -28.94 13.49 9.16
N GLU A 392 -30.19 13.04 9.01
CA GLU A 392 -30.73 11.93 9.79
C GLU A 392 -29.92 10.63 9.53
N GLY A 393 -29.67 9.86 10.59
CA GLY A 393 -28.93 8.60 10.50
C GLY A 393 -27.42 8.70 10.76
N GLY A 394 -26.92 9.78 11.37
CA GLY A 394 -25.52 9.89 11.79
C GLY A 394 -24.56 10.24 10.65
N LYS A 395 -25.07 10.90 9.62
CA LYS A 395 -24.29 11.40 8.48
C LYS A 395 -24.27 12.93 8.47
N VAL A 396 -23.22 13.52 7.92
CA VAL A 396 -22.99 14.95 7.85
C VAL A 396 -22.83 15.34 6.40
N ASN A 397 -23.55 16.38 5.99
CA ASN A 397 -23.44 16.98 4.68
C ASN A 397 -22.31 18.01 4.69
N LEU A 398 -21.35 17.83 3.81
CA LEU A 398 -20.11 18.59 3.77
C LEU A 398 -19.88 19.19 2.39
N ARG A 399 -19.22 20.34 2.37
CA ARG A 399 -18.59 20.92 1.19
C ARG A 399 -17.08 20.86 1.37
N PHE A 400 -16.37 20.18 0.47
CA PHE A 400 -14.92 20.09 0.52
C PHE A 400 -14.27 21.37 -0.02
N ASP A 401 -13.16 21.78 0.59
CA ASP A 401 -12.37 22.93 0.11
C ASP A 401 -11.70 22.57 -1.23
N GLY A 402 -11.80 23.43 -2.23
CA GLY A 402 -11.18 23.24 -3.56
C GLY A 402 -12.15 22.81 -4.67
N GLU A 403 -13.40 22.50 -4.33
CA GLU A 403 -14.46 22.21 -5.29
C GLU A 403 -15.23 23.50 -5.64
N ASN A 404 -15.23 23.90 -6.92
CA ASN A 404 -15.78 25.19 -7.37
C ASN A 404 -17.31 25.19 -7.52
N ASP A 405 -17.94 24.03 -7.46
CA ASP A 405 -19.38 23.89 -7.64
C ASP A 405 -20.07 23.80 -6.28
N TYR A 406 -20.91 24.78 -5.96
CA TYR A 406 -21.75 24.79 -4.75
C TYR A 406 -22.78 23.63 -4.71
N THR A 407 -22.83 22.82 -5.76
CA THR A 407 -23.78 21.72 -5.96
C THR A 407 -23.24 20.38 -5.50
N THR A 408 -21.92 20.21 -5.35
CA THR A 408 -21.28 18.95 -4.94
C THR A 408 -21.22 18.83 -3.41
N MET A 409 -22.41 18.73 -2.82
CA MET A 409 -22.55 18.34 -1.43
C MET A 409 -22.21 16.85 -1.28
N GLN A 410 -21.27 16.52 -0.39
CA GLN A 410 -20.89 15.14 -0.09
C GLN A 410 -21.41 14.73 1.28
N GLN A 411 -21.93 13.51 1.39
CA GLN A 411 -22.47 12.98 2.63
C GLN A 411 -21.47 11.99 3.25
N VAL A 412 -20.96 12.30 4.45
CA VAL A 412 -19.92 11.52 5.15
C VAL A 412 -20.43 11.10 6.53
N GLU A 413 -20.07 9.90 6.99
CA GLU A 413 -20.47 9.45 8.34
C GLU A 413 -19.85 10.33 9.42
N ARG A 414 -20.62 10.63 10.48
CA ARG A 414 -20.21 11.51 11.59
C ARG A 414 -18.89 11.07 12.24
N ARG A 415 -18.59 9.77 12.22
CA ARG A 415 -17.33 9.17 12.71
C ARG A 415 -16.09 9.71 11.99
N PHE A 416 -16.19 9.88 10.68
CA PHE A 416 -15.09 10.30 9.81
C PHE A 416 -15.04 11.82 9.62
N VAL A 417 -15.84 12.57 10.37
CA VAL A 417 -15.80 14.03 10.44
C VAL A 417 -15.21 14.45 11.78
N ILE A 418 -13.97 14.89 11.75
CA ILE A 418 -13.15 15.18 12.93
C ILE A 418 -12.76 16.66 12.98
N ASP A 419 -12.41 17.13 14.17
CA ASP A 419 -12.09 18.54 14.40
C ASP A 419 -10.78 18.90 13.67
N PHE A 420 -10.82 19.97 12.86
CA PHE A 420 -9.63 20.44 12.16
C PHE A 420 -8.77 21.29 13.11
N ARG A 421 -7.84 20.62 13.81
CA ARG A 421 -6.83 21.30 14.61
C ARG A 421 -5.69 21.74 13.70
N ALA A 422 -5.82 22.95 13.15
CA ALA A 422 -4.78 23.62 12.36
C ALA A 422 -3.50 23.85 13.17
#